data_AF-O45700-F1
#
_entry.id   AF-O45700-F1
#
_cell.length_a   1.000
_cell.length_b   1.000
_cell.length_c   1.000
_cell.angle_alpha   90.00
_cell.angle_beta   90.00
_cell.angle_gamma   90.00
#
_symmetry.space_group_name_H-M   'P 1'
#
loop_
_entity.id
_entity.type
_entity.pdbx_description
1 polymer ?
#
loop_
_entity_poly.entity_id
_entity_poly.type
_entity_poly.pdbx_seq_one_letter_code
_entity_poly.pdbx_strand_id
1 'polypeptide(L)'
;MNLSIFSAIIFSITIASSAIPISENYVSWSSDSNCLDFDDSRDPNAVCEATTTWKRSENSSCIVSVYYVKKEKSSGTSNGIPQCSKTPCDATEKIVVDCETAFREKLANINH
;
A
#
# COMPACT_ATOMS: atom_id res chain seq x y z
N MET A 1 -37.25 -49.78 -31.62
CA MET A 1 -37.11 -49.35 -30.21
C MET A 1 -35.88 -50.04 -29.64
N ASN A 2 -34.75 -49.34 -29.52
CA ASN A 2 -33.59 -49.77 -28.75
C ASN A 2 -32.99 -48.51 -28.12
N LEU A 3 -33.02 -48.48 -26.79
CA LEU A 3 -32.68 -47.35 -25.94
C LEU A 3 -31.16 -47.25 -25.77
N SER A 4 -30.62 -46.07 -26.03
CA SER A 4 -29.25 -45.67 -25.77
C SER A 4 -28.92 -45.68 -24.27
N ILE A 5 -27.81 -46.32 -23.91
CA ILE A 5 -27.23 -46.28 -22.56
C ILE A 5 -26.26 -45.10 -22.52
N PHE A 6 -26.65 -44.01 -21.86
CA PHE A 6 -25.78 -42.87 -21.55
C PHE A 6 -24.86 -43.24 -20.38
N SER A 7 -23.58 -43.51 -20.65
CA SER A 7 -22.52 -43.52 -19.64
C SER A 7 -21.95 -42.11 -19.49
N ALA A 8 -22.43 -41.35 -18.50
CA ALA A 8 -21.84 -40.09 -18.09
C ALA A 8 -20.66 -40.37 -17.14
N ILE A 9 -19.44 -40.17 -17.65
CA ILE A 9 -18.20 -40.25 -16.88
C ILE A 9 -18.10 -38.98 -16.03
N ILE A 10 -18.23 -39.11 -14.71
CA ILE A 10 -18.01 -38.04 -13.74
C ILE A 10 -16.50 -37.95 -13.51
N PHE A 11 -15.83 -36.98 -14.14
CA PHE A 11 -14.46 -36.60 -13.81
C PHE A 11 -14.48 -35.57 -12.67
N SER A 12 -14.30 -36.04 -11.44
CA SER A 12 -14.06 -35.16 -10.28
C SER A 12 -12.62 -34.67 -10.31
N ILE A 13 -12.39 -33.46 -10.84
CA ILE A 13 -11.10 -32.78 -10.77
C ILE A 13 -10.95 -32.17 -9.37
N THR A 14 -10.15 -32.80 -8.52
CA THR A 14 -9.70 -32.24 -7.25
C THR A 14 -8.54 -31.28 -7.56
N ILE A 15 -8.83 -29.97 -7.59
CA ILE A 15 -7.77 -28.95 -7.71
C ILE A 15 -7.09 -28.86 -6.35
N ALA A 16 -5.94 -29.53 -6.21
CA ALA A 16 -5.02 -29.26 -5.12
C ALA A 16 -4.53 -27.81 -5.27
N SER A 17 -4.99 -26.90 -4.41
CA SER A 17 -4.47 -25.55 -4.34
C SER A 17 -3.03 -25.63 -3.80
N SER A 18 -2.05 -25.70 -4.69
CA SER A 18 -0.68 -25.36 -4.31
C SER A 18 -0.69 -23.88 -3.94
N ALA A 19 -0.41 -23.57 -2.67
CA ALA A 19 -0.07 -22.23 -2.25
C ALA A 19 1.24 -21.87 -2.97
N ILE A 20 1.13 -21.19 -4.11
CA ILE A 20 2.27 -20.58 -4.78
C ILE A 20 2.79 -19.53 -3.78
N PRO A 21 4.05 -19.62 -3.31
CA PRO A 21 4.62 -18.52 -2.54
C PRO A 21 4.59 -17.29 -3.43
N ILE A 22 3.77 -16.31 -3.03
CA ILE A 22 3.65 -15.04 -3.74
C ILE A 22 5.04 -14.40 -3.63
N SER A 23 5.81 -14.48 -4.71
CA SER A 23 7.02 -13.70 -4.87
C SER A 23 6.60 -12.24 -4.80
N GLU A 24 6.82 -11.58 -3.67
CA GLU A 24 6.72 -10.12 -3.57
C GLU A 24 7.78 -9.53 -4.50
N ASN A 25 7.44 -9.38 -5.77
CA ASN A 25 8.26 -8.65 -6.71
C ASN A 25 8.23 -7.20 -6.28
N TYR A 26 9.37 -6.71 -5.82
CA TYR A 26 9.60 -5.31 -5.49
C TYR A 26 9.29 -4.45 -6.71
N VAL A 27 8.30 -3.55 -6.61
CA VAL A 27 7.92 -2.70 -7.74
C VAL A 27 8.63 -1.35 -7.65
N SER A 28 8.48 -0.59 -6.57
CA SER A 28 9.26 0.65 -6.37
C SER A 28 9.13 1.21 -4.95
N TRP A 29 10.13 2.00 -4.54
CA TRP A 29 10.10 2.83 -3.34
C TRP A 29 10.48 4.26 -3.70
N SER A 30 9.77 5.24 -3.15
CA SER A 30 10.12 6.65 -3.28
C SER A 30 9.72 7.41 -2.02
N SER A 31 10.61 8.25 -1.52
CA SER A 31 10.36 9.15 -0.40
C SER A 31 10.74 10.56 -0.81
N ASP A 32 9.89 11.51 -0.48
CA ASP A 32 10.08 12.93 -0.72
C ASP A 32 9.73 13.70 0.54
N SER A 33 10.54 14.70 0.91
CA SER A 33 10.29 15.51 2.09
C SER A 33 10.96 16.87 1.99
N ASN A 34 10.29 17.92 2.47
CA ASN A 34 10.82 19.29 2.54
C ASN A 34 11.19 19.71 3.98
N CYS A 35 11.35 18.75 4.88
CA CYS A 35 11.51 19.02 6.32
C CYS A 35 12.87 19.60 6.71
N LEU A 36 13.82 19.74 5.78
CA LEU A 36 15.14 20.33 6.04
C LEU A 36 15.05 21.79 6.53
N ASP A 37 14.07 22.55 6.03
CA ASP A 37 13.89 23.97 6.40
C ASP A 37 13.01 24.15 7.66
N PHE A 38 12.39 23.08 8.16
CA PHE A 38 11.46 23.15 9.29
C PHE A 38 12.15 23.46 10.62
N ASP A 39 13.42 23.08 10.75
CA ASP A 39 14.25 23.37 11.92
C ASP A 39 14.80 24.81 11.92
N ASP A 40 14.68 25.56 10.81
CA ASP A 40 15.08 26.97 10.82
C ASP A 40 14.12 27.75 11.73
N SER A 41 14.64 28.17 12.88
CA SER A 41 13.97 29.04 13.86
C SER A 41 13.40 30.33 13.26
N ARG A 42 13.83 30.70 12.05
CA ARG A 42 13.48 31.96 11.39
C ARG A 42 12.10 32.03 10.77
N ASP A 43 11.50 30.90 10.36
CA ASP A 43 10.17 30.93 9.75
C ASP A 43 9.12 30.36 10.72
N PRO A 44 8.27 31.20 11.33
CA PRO A 44 7.14 30.70 12.12
C PRO A 44 6.14 29.94 11.26
N ASN A 45 6.07 30.18 9.96
CA ASN A 45 5.15 29.52 9.04
C ASN A 45 5.74 28.28 8.37
N ALA A 46 6.88 27.79 8.84
CA ALA A 46 7.51 26.60 8.29
C ALA A 46 6.53 25.41 8.27
N VAL A 47 6.55 24.68 7.15
CA VAL A 47 5.78 23.46 6.94
C VAL A 47 6.74 22.33 6.58
N CYS A 48 6.62 21.21 7.29
CA CYS A 48 7.30 19.96 6.99
C CYS A 48 6.28 18.97 6.45
N GLU A 49 6.42 18.63 5.19
CA GLU A 49 5.69 17.59 4.48
C GLU A 49 6.66 16.46 4.16
N ALA A 50 6.22 15.23 4.43
CA ALA A 50 6.92 14.06 3.97
C ALA A 50 5.93 13.06 3.39
N THR A 51 6.24 12.57 2.20
CA THR A 51 5.47 11.57 1.49
C THR A 51 6.37 10.37 1.20
N THR A 52 5.93 9.18 1.58
CA THR A 52 6.59 7.94 1.18
C THR A 52 5.60 7.07 0.43
N THR A 53 6.02 6.58 -0.74
CA THR A 53 5.23 5.69 -1.58
C THR A 53 5.95 4.37 -1.74
N TRP A 54 5.23 3.29 -1.47
CA TRP A 54 5.69 1.93 -1.68
C TRP A 54 4.75 1.20 -2.62
N LYS A 55 5.27 0.80 -3.77
CA LYS A 55 4.56 -0.05 -4.72
C LYS A 55 5.08 -1.47 -4.61
N ARG A 56 4.18 -2.44 -4.51
CA ARG A 56 4.51 -3.86 -4.46
C ARG A 56 3.50 -4.71 -5.22
N SER A 57 3.90 -5.93 -5.59
CA SER A 57 2.97 -6.95 -6.05
C SER A 57 2.48 -7.80 -4.87
N GLU A 58 1.17 -7.92 -4.71
CA GLU A 58 0.49 -8.77 -3.72
C GLU A 58 -0.58 -9.59 -4.46
N ASN A 59 -0.51 -10.92 -4.39
CA ASN A 59 -1.44 -11.85 -5.07
C ASN A 59 -1.59 -11.62 -6.58
N SER A 60 -0.50 -11.35 -7.30
CA SER A 60 -0.49 -10.96 -8.73
C SER A 60 -1.17 -9.62 -9.05
N SER A 61 -1.58 -8.86 -8.03
CA SER A 61 -2.09 -7.50 -8.18
C SER A 61 -1.04 -6.49 -7.72
N CYS A 62 -1.07 -5.29 -8.30
CA CYS A 62 -0.21 -4.19 -7.89
C CYS A 62 -0.91 -3.39 -6.78
N ILE A 63 -0.21 -3.14 -5.68
CA ILE A 63 -0.67 -2.32 -4.57
C ILE A 63 0.25 -1.11 -4.41
N VAL A 64 -0.35 0.07 -4.22
CA VAL A 64 0.33 1.31 -3.82
C VAL A 64 -0.03 1.61 -2.38
N SER A 65 0.98 1.75 -1.55
CA SER A 65 0.86 2.26 -0.18
C SER A 65 1.45 3.66 -0.14
N VAL A 66 0.73 4.61 0.44
CA VAL A 66 1.17 6.00 0.57
C VAL A 66 1.09 6.40 2.03
N TYR A 67 2.21 6.88 2.55
CA TYR A 67 2.34 7.57 3.82
C TYR A 67 2.44 9.06 3.52
N TYR A 68 1.67 9.88 4.23
CA TYR A 68 1.73 11.33 4.17
C TYR A 68 1.71 11.90 5.58
N VAL A 69 2.64 12.81 5.88
CA VAL A 69 2.60 13.59 7.10
C VAL A 69 2.84 15.05 6.76
N LYS A 70 2.05 15.93 7.39
CA LYS A 70 2.23 17.37 7.38
C LYS A 70 2.39 17.85 8.82
N LYS A 71 3.36 18.73 9.04
CA LYS A 71 3.62 19.43 10.29
C LYS A 71 3.68 20.91 9.98
N GLU A 72 2.92 21.70 10.72
CA GLU A 72 2.93 23.16 10.63
C GLU A 72 3.43 23.72 11.95
N LYS A 73 4.34 24.69 11.90
CA LYS A 73 4.95 25.25 13.12
C LYS A 73 4.02 26.20 13.87
N SER A 74 3.16 26.96 13.18
CA SER A 74 2.34 28.03 13.79
C SER A 74 0.83 27.80 13.88
N SER A 75 0.25 26.74 13.31
CA SER A 75 -1.19 26.78 12.98
C SER A 75 -2.05 25.59 13.41
N GLY A 76 -1.60 24.69 14.28
CA GLY A 76 -2.49 23.77 15.01
C GLY A 76 -3.38 22.83 14.16
N THR A 77 -3.15 22.71 12.85
CA THR A 77 -4.07 22.05 11.91
C THR A 77 -3.44 20.88 11.14
N SER A 78 -2.19 20.51 11.45
CA SER A 78 -1.65 19.18 11.13
C SER A 78 -0.72 18.73 12.25
N ASN A 79 -1.22 17.87 13.13
CA ASN A 79 -0.59 17.46 14.39
C ASN A 79 0.65 16.55 14.21
N GLY A 80 1.25 16.52 13.01
CA GLY A 80 2.25 15.51 12.66
C GLY A 80 1.72 14.09 12.67
N ILE A 81 0.39 13.92 12.66
CA ILE A 81 -0.25 12.61 12.60
C ILE A 81 -0.14 12.09 11.16
N PRO A 82 0.49 10.94 10.95
CA PRO A 82 0.59 10.36 9.62
C PRO A 82 -0.76 9.86 9.12
N GLN A 83 -1.00 10.07 7.83
CA GLN A 83 -2.12 9.51 7.09
C GLN A 83 -1.59 8.48 6.10
N CYS A 84 -2.09 7.25 6.23
CA CYS A 84 -1.69 6.15 5.39
C CYS A 84 -2.85 5.66 4.52
N SER A 85 -2.51 5.18 3.32
CA SER A 85 -3.47 4.56 2.42
C SER A 85 -2.86 3.35 1.74
N LYS A 86 -3.72 2.40 1.35
CA LYS A 86 -3.34 1.17 0.63
C LYS A 86 -4.38 0.90 -0.44
N THR A 87 -3.99 0.99 -1.71
CA THR A 87 -4.92 0.80 -2.83
C THR A 87 -4.34 -0.06 -3.94
N PRO A 88 -5.18 -0.73 -4.74
CA PRO A 88 -4.76 -1.23 -6.04
C PRO A 88 -4.17 -0.12 -6.91
N CYS A 89 -3.16 -0.43 -7.72
CA CYS A 89 -2.49 0.56 -8.59
C CYS A 89 -3.40 1.11 -9.70
N ASP A 90 -4.47 0.41 -10.03
CA ASP A 90 -5.51 0.76 -10.99
C ASP A 90 -6.72 1.48 -10.35
N ALA A 91 -6.76 1.59 -9.03
CA ALA A 91 -7.80 2.34 -8.32
C ALA A 91 -7.45 3.83 -8.26
N THR A 92 -8.46 4.68 -8.47
CA THR A 92 -8.34 6.15 -8.35
C THR A 92 -8.63 6.64 -6.92
N GLU A 93 -9.49 5.94 -6.18
CA GLU A 93 -9.87 6.28 -4.82
C GLU A 93 -8.87 5.73 -3.81
N LYS A 94 -8.37 6.59 -2.91
CA LYS A 94 -7.45 6.22 -1.81
C LYS A 94 -8.22 5.60 -0.65
N ILE A 95 -7.95 4.33 -0.36
CA ILE A 95 -8.46 3.64 0.83
C ILE A 95 -7.54 3.98 2.00
N VAL A 96 -8.03 4.79 2.93
CA VAL A 96 -7.31 5.15 4.16
C VAL A 96 -7.27 3.95 5.10
N VAL A 97 -6.08 3.63 5.56
CA VAL A 97 -5.82 2.54 6.52
C VAL A 97 -4.75 3.00 7.51
N ASP A 98 -4.55 2.25 8.58
CA ASP A 98 -3.41 2.48 9.46
C ASP A 98 -2.07 2.19 8.74
N CYS A 99 -0.99 2.82 9.21
CA CYS A 99 0.31 2.74 8.56
C CYS A 99 0.95 1.35 8.63
N GLU A 100 0.62 0.56 9.66
CA GLU A 100 1.08 -0.82 9.80
C GLU A 100 0.44 -1.72 8.74
N THR A 101 -0.87 -1.56 8.47
CA THR A 101 -1.57 -2.27 7.39
C THR A 101 -1.06 -1.87 6.01
N ALA A 102 -0.78 -0.58 5.79
CA ALA A 102 -0.26 -0.09 4.52
C ALA A 102 1.16 -0.60 4.24
N PHE A 103 2.09 -0.38 5.18
CA PHE A 103 3.52 -0.61 4.95
C PHE A 103 4.09 -1.90 5.52
N ARG A 104 3.39 -2.57 6.44
CA ARG A 104 3.84 -3.82 7.09
C ARG A 104 5.30 -3.72 7.55
N GLU A 105 6.17 -4.62 7.08
CA GLU A 105 7.59 -4.64 7.40
C GLU A 105 8.36 -3.41 6.89
N LYS A 106 7.86 -2.72 5.87
CA LYS A 106 8.45 -1.47 5.35
C LYS A 106 8.10 -0.24 6.16
N LEU A 107 7.24 -0.35 7.19
CA LEU A 107 6.94 0.80 8.05
C LEU A 107 8.22 1.33 8.72
N ALA A 108 9.13 0.42 9.12
CA ALA A 108 10.42 0.77 9.70
C ALA A 108 11.39 1.48 8.73
N ASN A 109 11.12 1.44 7.41
CA ASN A 109 11.94 2.10 6.40
C ASN A 109 11.51 3.56 6.15
N ILE A 110 10.38 3.99 6.72
CA ILE A 110 9.92 5.37 6.59
C ILE A 110 10.77 6.25 7.53
N ASN A 111 11.73 6.99 6.98
CA ASN A 111 12.58 7.92 7.72
C ASN A 111 12.03 9.35 7.62
N HIS A 112 12.02 10.08 8.74
CA HIS A 112 11.70 11.52 8.83
C HIS A 112 12.68 12.23 9.75
#